data_AF-A0A7X7BMM5-F1
#
_entry.id   AF-A0A7X7BMM5-F1
#
_cell.length_a   1.000
_cell.length_b   1.000
_cell.length_c   1.000
_cell.angle_alpha   90.00
_cell.angle_beta   90.00
_cell.angle_gamma   90.00
#
_symmetry.space_group_name_H-M   'P 1'
#
loop_
_entity.id
_entity.type
_entity.pdbx_description
1 polymer ?
#
loop_
_entity_poly.entity_id
_entity_poly.type
_entity_poly.pdbx_seq_one_letter_code
_entity_poly.pdbx_strand_id
1 'polypeptide(L)'
;TYPAVIKQYKEGLPPELKVQGPPPGYTDHLFKFRMTIRKNGSTWPGEYPFSPAVHNAYRAIPDPSNNSGIIDGGRPETWPRITKTAINWANDYPGQNGNIPGLSVEFLESPSFRALATREAMLKTLAFLYYMQTELGMSDWSVDNRQGYGGWHSTDWADWAELPEKYSPILSLFPPFPYVRESRRLVGIQTMTIDDILRDERLGRTLTSKPHSLALGEYPIDIHGKSDNVFLETDLGETKEKIPNDWNGDGGLFQIPFGVFIPEKLDGLLAAEKNISVSRVVNGSTRLQPVTMLTGQAAGAIAAVSVIRKVQPRELRPLHVQVELWRSKSRLSLFDFEDAPNYSASWAGVEAAMLYGYMDPLTEKFFGVYDEMHWVEVRDALRRAMGIEKFPDRDLQALVTMNEFSAWLEELFKKDIKTYRGITDGLAGDKVLKKGKLASTVMALLKAAPDNKDKK
;
A
#
# COMPACT_ATOMS: atom_id res chain seq x y z
N THR A 1 12.43 0.57 5.51
CA THR A 1 13.17 0.53 4.24
C THR A 1 13.83 1.88 4.03
N TYR A 2 15.16 1.96 3.98
CA TYR A 2 15.84 3.26 4.07
C TYR A 2 16.87 3.46 2.95
N PRO A 3 16.62 4.37 2.00
CA PRO A 3 17.67 4.87 1.11
C PRO A 3 18.53 5.90 1.85
N ALA A 4 19.80 6.03 1.46
CA ALA A 4 20.67 7.08 1.99
C ALA A 4 20.19 8.45 1.51
N VAL A 5 19.94 9.37 2.45
CA VAL A 5 19.49 10.73 2.16
C VAL A 5 20.68 11.67 2.17
N ILE A 6 20.77 12.50 1.13
CA ILE A 6 21.82 13.52 0.97
C ILE A 6 21.19 14.90 0.83
N LYS A 7 21.96 15.93 1.17
CA LYS A 7 21.58 17.33 0.99
C LYS A 7 22.75 18.19 0.55
N GLN A 8 22.41 19.34 -0.01
CA GLN A 8 23.32 20.45 -0.28
C GLN A 8 23.59 21.24 1.01
N TYR A 9 24.85 21.57 1.26
CA TYR A 9 25.32 22.42 2.36
C TYR A 9 25.74 23.79 1.81
N LYS A 10 24.76 24.69 1.63
CA LYS A 10 24.96 26.01 1.01
C LYS A 10 25.97 26.90 1.73
N GLU A 11 26.11 26.74 3.04
CA GLU A 11 27.03 27.51 3.88
C GLU A 11 28.45 26.90 3.92
N GLY A 12 28.67 25.80 3.21
CA GLY A 12 29.90 25.03 3.21
C GLY A 12 29.69 23.63 3.77
N LEU A 13 30.26 22.63 3.10
CA LEU A 13 30.23 21.25 3.56
C LEU A 13 31.15 21.08 4.79
N PRO A 14 30.64 20.57 5.93
CA PRO A 14 31.48 20.27 7.09
C PRO A 14 32.63 19.32 6.70
N PRO A 15 33.88 19.58 7.14
CA PRO A 15 35.06 18.79 6.74
C PRO A 15 34.92 17.29 7.00
N GLU A 16 34.26 16.91 8.08
CA GLU A 16 33.98 15.53 8.48
C GLU A 16 32.97 14.82 7.58
N LEU A 17 32.15 15.58 6.83
CA LEU A 17 31.19 15.04 5.87
C LEU A 17 31.72 15.00 4.42
N LYS A 18 32.97 15.40 4.23
CA LYS A 18 33.68 15.24 2.96
C LYS A 18 34.28 13.83 2.89
N VAL A 19 34.05 13.12 1.79
CA VAL A 19 34.63 11.78 1.62
C VAL A 19 36.13 11.92 1.35
N GLN A 20 36.95 11.56 2.34
CA GLN A 20 38.39 11.78 2.34
C GLN A 20 39.14 10.75 1.47
N GLY A 21 39.14 11.00 0.16
CA GLY A 21 39.77 10.15 -0.85
C GLY A 21 38.92 8.94 -1.26
N PRO A 22 39.33 8.21 -2.32
CA PRO A 22 38.55 7.12 -2.89
C PRO A 22 38.33 6.01 -1.85
N PRO A 23 37.07 5.62 -1.57
CA PRO A 23 36.75 4.50 -0.69
C PRO A 23 37.24 3.15 -1.24
N PRO A 24 37.38 2.11 -0.39
CA PRO A 24 37.61 0.74 -0.85
C PRO A 24 36.60 0.32 -1.92
N GLY A 25 37.08 -0.33 -3.00
CA GLY A 25 36.22 -0.77 -4.12
C GLY A 25 35.73 0.35 -5.05
N TYR A 26 36.15 1.61 -4.87
CA TYR A 26 35.68 2.73 -5.70
C TYR A 26 35.83 2.48 -7.21
N THR A 27 36.99 1.97 -7.64
CA THR A 27 37.29 1.68 -9.04
C THR A 27 36.35 0.64 -9.65
N ASP A 28 35.85 -0.29 -8.84
CA ASP A 28 35.00 -1.40 -9.29
C ASP A 28 33.59 -0.92 -9.65
N HIS A 29 33.19 0.23 -9.10
CA HIS A 29 31.87 0.84 -9.35
C HIS A 29 31.92 2.00 -10.34
N LEU A 30 33.09 2.62 -10.53
CA LEU A 30 33.25 3.87 -11.27
C LEU A 30 32.71 3.83 -12.70
N PHE A 31 32.96 2.74 -13.43
CA PHE A 31 32.43 2.57 -14.78
C PHE A 31 30.90 2.65 -14.79
N LYS A 32 30.25 1.94 -13.86
CA LYS A 32 28.79 1.92 -13.74
C LYS A 32 28.25 3.30 -13.34
N PHE A 33 28.90 3.97 -12.38
CA PHE A 33 28.52 5.33 -11.99
C PHE A 33 28.53 6.29 -13.19
N ARG A 34 29.58 6.25 -14.01
CA ARG A 34 29.67 7.06 -15.24
C ARG A 34 28.67 6.65 -16.32
N MET A 35 28.22 5.40 -16.37
CA MET A 35 27.17 4.98 -17.30
C MET A 35 25.77 5.40 -16.82
N THR A 36 25.57 5.58 -15.51
CA THR A 36 24.28 5.97 -14.95
C THR A 36 24.14 7.50 -14.84
N ILE A 37 25.14 8.20 -14.31
CA ILE A 37 25.05 9.64 -14.02
C ILE A 37 26.36 10.33 -14.42
N ARG A 38 26.27 11.43 -15.15
CA ARG A 38 27.43 12.28 -15.53
C ARG A 38 27.09 13.75 -15.37
N LYS A 39 28.11 14.57 -15.12
CA LYS A 39 27.98 16.03 -14.95
C LYS A 39 27.17 16.69 -16.09
N ASN A 40 27.44 16.31 -17.34
CA ASN A 40 26.74 16.79 -18.52
C ASN A 40 25.82 15.72 -19.13
N GLY A 41 25.21 14.87 -18.29
CA GLY A 41 24.27 13.84 -18.73
C GLY A 41 22.94 14.42 -19.22
N SER A 42 22.07 13.55 -19.72
CA SER A 42 20.76 13.89 -20.27
C SER A 42 19.79 14.46 -19.23
N THR A 43 18.77 15.17 -19.72
CA THR A 43 17.57 15.52 -18.93
C THR A 43 16.56 14.36 -18.91
N TRP A 44 15.42 14.54 -18.23
CA TRP A 44 14.27 13.64 -18.31
C TRP A 44 13.07 14.35 -18.97
N PRO A 45 12.37 13.72 -19.94
CA PRO A 45 12.68 12.41 -20.54
C PRO A 45 13.99 12.43 -21.35
N GLY A 46 14.69 11.29 -21.39
CA GLY A 46 15.99 11.14 -22.05
C GLY A 46 16.61 9.77 -21.75
N GLU A 47 17.84 9.56 -22.18
CA GLU A 47 18.57 8.30 -21.99
C GLU A 47 19.79 8.47 -21.06
N TYR A 48 20.19 7.36 -20.42
CA TYR A 48 21.40 7.30 -19.63
C TYR A 48 22.65 7.69 -20.45
N PRO A 49 23.67 8.32 -19.84
CA PRO A 49 23.74 8.76 -18.45
C PRO A 49 22.94 10.04 -18.19
N PHE A 50 22.27 10.12 -17.04
CA PHE A 50 21.50 11.30 -16.65
C PHE A 50 22.34 12.37 -15.95
N SER A 51 21.85 13.61 -15.95
CA SER A 51 22.45 14.72 -15.20
C SER A 51 22.21 14.58 -13.69
N PRO A 52 23.02 15.25 -12.84
CA PRO A 52 22.77 15.30 -11.40
C PRO A 52 21.41 15.91 -11.04
N ALA A 53 20.91 16.86 -11.85
CA ALA A 53 19.60 17.46 -11.64
C ALA A 53 18.47 16.41 -11.76
N VAL A 54 18.53 15.56 -12.78
CA VAL A 54 17.58 14.44 -12.96
C VAL A 54 17.68 13.44 -11.81
N HIS A 55 18.90 13.05 -11.42
CA HIS A 55 19.10 12.16 -10.27
C HIS A 55 18.45 12.74 -9.00
N ASN A 56 18.70 14.01 -8.70
CA ASN A 56 18.18 14.65 -7.51
C ASN A 56 16.65 14.79 -7.55
N ALA A 57 16.08 15.06 -8.72
CA ALA A 57 14.64 15.15 -8.93
C ALA A 57 13.90 13.82 -8.72
N TYR A 58 14.48 12.71 -9.17
CA TYR A 58 13.83 11.40 -9.15
C TYR A 58 13.39 10.95 -7.74
N ARG A 59 14.15 11.29 -6.70
CA ARG A 59 13.78 11.07 -5.29
C ARG A 59 13.94 12.32 -4.44
N ALA A 60 13.52 13.46 -4.97
CA ALA A 60 13.51 14.72 -4.22
C ALA A 60 12.74 14.56 -2.90
N ILE A 61 13.28 15.10 -1.82
CA ILE A 61 12.65 15.08 -0.49
C ILE A 61 12.44 16.52 -0.05
N PRO A 62 11.30 16.85 0.60
CA PRO A 62 11.11 18.16 1.21
C PRO A 62 12.28 18.55 2.12
N ASP A 63 12.81 19.75 1.91
CA ASP A 63 13.88 20.33 2.72
C ASP A 63 13.37 21.59 3.45
N PRO A 64 13.06 21.50 4.75
CA PRO A 64 12.54 22.64 5.51
C PRO A 64 13.49 23.83 5.58
N SER A 65 14.79 23.64 5.33
CA SER A 65 15.77 24.75 5.27
C SER A 65 15.79 25.46 3.91
N ASN A 66 14.99 25.01 2.95
CA ASN A 66 14.98 25.56 1.60
C ASN A 66 13.75 26.44 1.34
N ASN A 67 13.96 27.75 1.32
CA ASN A 67 12.92 28.75 1.13
C ASN A 67 12.78 29.23 -0.33
N SER A 68 13.27 28.46 -1.32
CA SER A 68 13.27 28.83 -2.75
C SER A 68 11.89 28.69 -3.45
N GLY A 69 10.80 28.70 -2.69
CA GLY A 69 9.43 28.56 -3.18
C GLY A 69 9.03 27.11 -3.48
N ILE A 70 8.17 26.92 -4.49
CA ILE A 70 7.68 25.60 -4.89
C ILE A 70 8.82 24.76 -5.47
N ILE A 71 8.96 23.53 -4.96
CA ILE A 71 9.89 22.51 -5.42
C ILE A 71 9.08 21.24 -5.67
N ASP A 72 9.17 20.72 -6.88
CA ASP A 72 8.39 19.57 -7.32
C ASP A 72 9.25 18.71 -8.26
N GLY A 73 9.55 17.47 -7.86
CA GLY A 73 10.34 16.53 -8.67
C GLY A 73 9.70 16.23 -10.03
N GLY A 74 8.38 16.40 -10.17
CA GLY A 74 7.66 16.28 -11.45
C GLY A 74 7.74 17.51 -12.35
N ARG A 75 8.35 18.61 -11.89
CA ARG A 75 8.44 19.89 -12.61
C ARG A 75 9.89 20.26 -12.92
N PRO A 76 10.38 19.99 -14.14
CA PRO A 76 11.79 20.21 -14.52
C PRO A 76 12.33 21.61 -14.23
N GLU A 77 11.49 22.64 -14.35
CA GLU A 77 11.83 24.04 -14.04
C GLU A 77 12.17 24.31 -12.57
N THR A 78 11.82 23.37 -11.67
CA THR A 78 12.11 23.47 -10.24
C THR A 78 13.33 22.65 -9.81
N TRP A 79 13.83 21.72 -10.64
CA TRP A 79 14.92 20.82 -10.26
C TRP A 79 16.20 21.51 -9.79
N PRO A 80 16.64 22.65 -10.37
CA PRO A 80 17.82 23.37 -9.87
C PRO A 80 17.68 23.88 -8.43
N ARG A 81 16.45 23.92 -7.89
CA ARG A 81 16.16 24.36 -6.52
C ARG A 81 16.19 23.21 -5.52
N ILE A 82 16.31 21.96 -5.97
CA ILE A 82 16.32 20.79 -5.08
C ILE A 82 17.62 20.76 -4.29
N THR A 83 17.51 20.76 -2.96
CA THR A 83 18.63 20.73 -2.03
C THR A 83 18.72 19.44 -1.22
N LYS A 84 17.79 18.50 -1.40
CA LYS A 84 17.72 17.25 -0.64
C LYS A 84 17.08 16.15 -1.46
N THR A 85 17.65 14.95 -1.42
CA THR A 85 17.20 13.80 -2.20
C THR A 85 17.66 12.49 -1.56
N ALA A 86 17.08 11.36 -1.96
CA ALA A 86 17.58 10.04 -1.64
C ALA A 86 18.38 9.46 -2.82
N ILE A 87 19.56 8.89 -2.54
CA ILE A 87 20.41 8.25 -3.55
C ILE A 87 19.66 7.08 -4.22
N ASN A 88 19.72 7.01 -5.55
CA ASN A 88 19.11 5.93 -6.34
C ASN A 88 19.88 5.64 -7.65
N TRP A 89 19.47 4.59 -8.37
CA TRP A 89 20.02 4.10 -9.66
C TRP A 89 21.44 3.56 -9.59
N ALA A 90 22.41 4.39 -9.26
CA ALA A 90 23.82 4.02 -9.23
C ALA A 90 24.16 3.09 -8.04
N ASN A 91 23.33 3.11 -6.99
CA ASN A 91 23.57 2.48 -5.69
C ASN A 91 22.88 1.12 -5.47
N ASP A 92 22.14 0.58 -6.44
CA ASP A 92 21.41 -0.69 -6.24
C ASP A 92 22.38 -1.85 -5.93
N TYR A 93 22.11 -2.63 -4.88
CA TYR A 93 22.92 -3.75 -4.43
C TYR A 93 22.08 -5.02 -4.12
N PRO A 94 22.49 -6.21 -4.59
CA PRO A 94 23.50 -6.40 -5.62
C PRO A 94 22.95 -5.78 -6.92
N GLY A 95 23.79 -5.06 -7.65
CA GLY A 95 23.36 -4.49 -8.93
C GLY A 95 23.08 -5.62 -9.95
N GLN A 96 22.72 -5.26 -11.19
CA GLN A 96 22.59 -6.21 -12.31
C GLN A 96 23.92 -6.89 -12.76
N ASN A 97 24.89 -7.09 -11.86
CA ASN A 97 26.20 -7.64 -12.18
C ASN A 97 26.28 -9.18 -12.05
N GLY A 98 25.13 -9.88 -11.94
CA GLY A 98 25.10 -11.34 -11.79
C GLY A 98 23.90 -12.01 -12.45
N ASN A 99 23.95 -13.34 -12.56
CA ASN A 99 22.90 -14.18 -13.16
C ASN A 99 21.61 -14.27 -12.33
N ILE A 100 21.64 -13.79 -11.07
CA ILE A 100 20.50 -13.82 -10.14
C ILE A 100 20.06 -12.38 -9.87
N PRO A 101 18.78 -12.02 -10.11
CA PRO A 101 18.28 -10.68 -9.88
C PRO A 101 18.08 -10.42 -8.38
N GLY A 102 19.09 -9.85 -7.73
CA GLY A 102 18.96 -9.26 -6.39
C GLY A 102 19.49 -10.10 -5.23
N LEU A 103 19.05 -9.76 -4.00
CA LEU A 103 19.45 -10.43 -2.76
C LEU A 103 18.75 -11.79 -2.62
N SER A 104 19.49 -12.82 -2.23
CA SER A 104 18.91 -14.12 -1.87
C SER A 104 18.23 -14.06 -0.50
N VAL A 105 17.42 -15.09 -0.19
CA VAL A 105 16.80 -15.26 1.14
C VAL A 105 17.85 -15.33 2.26
N GLU A 106 19.09 -15.70 1.95
CA GLU A 106 20.22 -15.75 2.87
C GLU A 106 20.45 -14.40 3.58
N PHE A 107 20.12 -13.27 2.93
CA PHE A 107 20.13 -11.96 3.58
C PHE A 107 19.24 -11.90 4.84
N LEU A 108 18.14 -12.65 4.86
CA LEU A 108 17.24 -12.75 6.00
C LEU A 108 17.68 -13.86 6.97
N GLU A 109 18.16 -15.00 6.47
CA GLU A 109 18.40 -16.20 7.28
C GLU A 109 19.80 -16.28 7.91
N SER A 110 20.81 -15.68 7.28
CA SER A 110 22.21 -15.77 7.69
C SER A 110 22.71 -14.42 8.21
N PRO A 111 22.96 -14.29 9.53
CA PRO A 111 23.51 -13.06 10.10
C PRO A 111 24.86 -12.65 9.49
N SER A 112 25.73 -13.61 9.18
CA SER A 112 27.05 -13.35 8.58
C SER A 112 26.93 -12.83 7.15
N PHE A 113 26.09 -13.46 6.32
CA PHE A 113 25.84 -12.99 4.97
C PHE A 113 25.17 -11.61 4.97
N ARG A 114 24.20 -11.38 5.86
CA ARG A 114 23.56 -10.07 6.03
C ARG A 114 24.55 -8.97 6.40
N ALA A 115 25.48 -9.24 7.31
CA ALA A 115 26.53 -8.31 7.71
C ALA A 115 27.43 -7.96 6.50
N LEU A 116 27.88 -8.97 5.75
CA LEU A 116 28.68 -8.79 4.54
C LEU A 116 27.94 -8.00 3.45
N ALA A 117 26.70 -8.38 3.12
CA ALA A 117 25.90 -7.71 2.10
C ALA A 117 25.58 -6.25 2.47
N THR A 118 25.28 -5.98 3.75
CA THR A 118 25.09 -4.62 4.26
C THR A 118 26.37 -3.79 4.11
N ARG A 119 27.52 -4.39 4.43
CA ARG A 119 28.83 -3.76 4.28
C ARG A 119 29.13 -3.35 2.84
N GLU A 120 28.94 -4.27 1.90
CA GLU A 120 29.16 -3.99 0.48
C GLU A 120 28.21 -2.89 -0.05
N ALA A 121 26.93 -2.92 0.35
CA ALA A 121 25.97 -1.88 -0.02
C ALA A 121 26.35 -0.49 0.56
N MET A 122 26.85 -0.43 1.79
CA MET A 122 27.34 0.80 2.40
C MET A 122 28.60 1.32 1.70
N LEU A 123 29.57 0.46 1.43
CA LEU A 123 30.79 0.82 0.68
C LEU A 123 30.44 1.41 -0.69
N LYS A 124 29.49 0.79 -1.41
CA LYS A 124 29.00 1.30 -2.69
C LYS A 124 28.33 2.67 -2.55
N THR A 125 27.54 2.88 -1.51
CA THR A 125 26.92 4.19 -1.22
C THR A 125 27.99 5.26 -0.97
N LEU A 126 29.02 4.94 -0.17
CA LEU A 126 30.15 5.84 0.11
C LEU A 126 30.96 6.14 -1.15
N ALA A 127 31.21 5.13 -1.99
CA ALA A 127 31.88 5.26 -3.28
C ALA A 127 31.10 6.19 -4.22
N PHE A 128 29.77 6.06 -4.26
CA PHE A 128 28.93 6.95 -5.06
C PHE A 128 28.95 8.37 -4.52
N LEU A 129 28.92 8.56 -3.20
CA LEU A 129 29.03 9.90 -2.61
C LEU A 129 30.37 10.58 -2.95
N TYR A 130 31.47 9.83 -2.93
CA TYR A 130 32.77 10.32 -3.40
C TYR A 130 32.73 10.74 -4.87
N TYR A 131 32.11 9.93 -5.75
CA TYR A 131 31.91 10.27 -7.16
C TYR A 131 31.09 11.56 -7.34
N MET A 132 30.03 11.75 -6.53
CA MET A 132 29.22 12.98 -6.55
C MET A 132 30.06 14.21 -6.18
N GLN A 133 30.82 14.14 -5.08
CA GLN A 133 31.63 15.25 -4.56
C GLN A 133 32.80 15.61 -5.48
N THR A 134 33.31 14.66 -6.28
CA THR A 134 34.50 14.83 -7.11
C THR A 134 34.18 14.99 -8.59
N GLU A 135 33.64 13.96 -9.24
CA GLU A 135 33.47 13.93 -10.70
C GLU A 135 32.19 14.63 -11.18
N LEU A 136 31.11 14.59 -10.39
CA LEU A 136 29.87 15.30 -10.73
C LEU A 136 29.91 16.79 -10.38
N GLY A 137 30.91 17.23 -9.61
CA GLY A 137 31.06 18.62 -9.16
C GLY A 137 30.08 19.03 -8.07
N MET A 138 29.51 18.07 -7.32
CA MET A 138 28.60 18.30 -6.20
C MET A 138 29.38 18.36 -4.88
N SER A 139 30.42 19.19 -4.83
CA SER A 139 31.38 19.25 -3.73
C SER A 139 30.78 19.75 -2.41
N ASP A 140 29.61 20.38 -2.46
CA ASP A 140 28.82 20.85 -1.33
C ASP A 140 27.68 19.88 -0.94
N TRP A 141 27.62 18.68 -1.53
CA TRP A 141 26.63 17.66 -1.19
C TRP A 141 27.21 16.55 -0.32
N SER A 142 26.46 16.15 0.71
CA SER A 142 26.77 14.97 1.51
C SER A 142 25.53 14.41 2.20
N VAL A 143 25.70 13.35 2.98
CA VAL A 143 24.65 12.78 3.84
C VAL A 143 23.94 13.85 4.65
N ASP A 144 22.62 13.73 4.76
CA ASP A 144 21.83 14.62 5.61
C ASP A 144 21.99 14.23 7.08
N ASN A 145 22.73 15.03 7.84
CA ASN A 145 22.97 14.82 9.26
C ASN A 145 21.75 15.02 10.16
N ARG A 146 20.57 15.35 9.59
CA ARG A 146 19.31 15.53 10.32
C ARG A 146 18.40 14.30 10.33
N GLN A 147 18.81 13.19 9.69
CA GLN A 147 17.98 11.97 9.62
C GLN A 147 17.90 11.22 10.96
N GLY A 148 18.78 11.53 11.93
CA GLY A 148 18.78 10.91 13.25
C GLY A 148 19.46 9.54 13.33
N TYR A 149 20.10 9.07 12.25
CA TYR A 149 20.80 7.78 12.21
C TYR A 149 22.04 7.74 13.11
N GLY A 150 22.76 8.86 13.27
CA GLY A 150 23.93 8.93 14.19
C GLY A 150 23.59 8.93 15.69
N GLY A 151 22.35 8.63 16.07
CA GLY A 151 21.87 8.55 17.45
C GLY A 151 21.66 7.11 17.93
N TRP A 152 20.50 6.83 18.55
CA TRP A 152 20.15 5.47 19.03
C TRP A 152 20.11 4.40 17.93
N HIS A 153 19.89 4.80 16.68
CA HIS A 153 19.76 3.91 15.52
C HIS A 153 21.05 3.87 14.70
N SER A 154 22.17 3.49 15.32
CA SER A 154 23.45 3.37 14.63
C SER A 154 23.44 2.21 13.63
N THR A 155 24.16 2.38 12.52
CA THR A 155 24.67 1.26 11.75
C THR A 155 25.77 0.58 12.58
N ASP A 156 25.86 -0.76 12.60
CA ASP A 156 26.94 -1.49 13.30
C ASP A 156 28.29 -1.38 12.53
N TRP A 157 28.55 -0.23 11.90
CA TRP A 157 29.72 0.03 11.07
C TRP A 157 31.02 -0.01 11.90
N ALA A 158 30.93 0.34 13.18
CA ALA A 158 32.06 0.40 14.10
C ALA A 158 32.68 -0.98 14.38
N ASP A 159 31.91 -2.06 14.19
CA ASP A 159 32.39 -3.44 14.39
C ASP A 159 33.19 -3.95 13.17
N TRP A 160 33.36 -3.14 12.13
CA TRP A 160 34.04 -3.54 10.90
C TRP A 160 35.51 -3.14 10.94
N ALA A 161 36.37 -4.06 11.37
CA ALA A 161 37.81 -3.87 11.56
C ALA A 161 38.59 -3.33 10.34
N GLU A 162 38.02 -3.38 9.13
CA GLU A 162 38.69 -3.06 7.88
C GLU A 162 38.35 -1.68 7.30
N LEU A 163 37.40 -0.93 7.91
CA LEU A 163 37.06 0.42 7.43
C LEU A 163 37.94 1.49 8.08
N PRO A 164 38.60 2.36 7.30
CA PRO A 164 39.38 3.46 7.86
C PRO A 164 38.52 4.39 8.74
N GLU A 165 38.98 4.70 9.95
CA GLU A 165 38.30 5.57 10.92
C GLU A 165 37.91 6.94 10.33
N LYS A 166 38.66 7.44 9.34
CA LYS A 166 38.36 8.69 8.63
C LYS A 166 36.96 8.74 7.98
N TYR A 167 36.31 7.59 7.74
CA TYR A 167 34.95 7.54 7.18
C TYR A 167 33.85 7.45 8.25
N SER A 168 34.21 7.24 9.53
CA SER A 168 33.29 7.11 10.66
C SER A 168 32.21 8.20 10.71
N PRO A 169 32.54 9.51 10.58
CA PRO A 169 31.53 10.56 10.68
C PRO A 169 30.42 10.45 9.62
N ILE A 170 30.75 10.02 8.41
CA ILE A 170 29.78 9.85 7.31
C ILE A 170 28.98 8.55 7.50
N LEU A 171 29.67 7.46 7.83
CA LEU A 171 29.05 6.12 7.94
C LEU A 171 28.05 6.04 9.08
N SER A 172 28.32 6.73 10.20
CA SER A 172 27.38 6.85 11.32
C SER A 172 26.05 7.52 10.94
N LEU A 173 26.03 8.27 9.83
CA LEU A 173 24.86 8.96 9.31
C LEU A 173 24.18 8.20 8.16
N PHE A 174 24.64 6.99 7.84
CA PHE A 174 23.94 6.12 6.89
C PHE A 174 22.74 5.45 7.56
N PRO A 175 21.73 5.03 6.78
CA PRO A 175 20.61 4.31 7.35
C PRO A 175 21.02 2.96 7.97
N PRO A 176 20.37 2.53 9.06
CA PRO A 176 20.72 1.31 9.81
C PRO A 176 20.58 0.02 8.99
N PHE A 177 19.71 0.01 7.98
CA PHE A 177 19.47 -1.14 7.11
C PHE A 177 19.30 -0.70 5.65
N PRO A 178 19.74 -1.51 4.68
CA PRO A 178 19.52 -1.21 3.27
C PRO A 178 18.03 -1.24 2.90
N TYR A 179 17.69 -0.55 1.82
CA TYR A 179 16.36 -0.62 1.22
C TYR A 179 16.15 -1.98 0.53
N VAL A 180 15.43 -2.91 1.18
CA VAL A 180 15.07 -4.22 0.60
C VAL A 180 13.58 -4.23 0.20
N ARG A 181 13.30 -4.63 -1.04
CA ARG A 181 11.94 -4.64 -1.64
C ARG A 181 11.10 -5.86 -1.27
N GLU A 182 11.73 -6.95 -0.86
CA GLU A 182 11.10 -8.23 -0.53
C GLU A 182 11.37 -8.62 0.94
N SER A 183 10.52 -9.48 1.51
CA SER A 183 10.66 -10.01 2.87
C SER A 183 10.05 -11.42 2.94
N ARG A 184 10.18 -12.09 4.09
CA ARG A 184 9.43 -13.31 4.36
C ARG A 184 7.93 -13.02 4.33
N ARG A 185 7.16 -13.83 3.64
CA ARG A 185 5.69 -13.74 3.66
C ARG A 185 5.13 -14.89 4.49
N LEU A 186 4.04 -14.62 5.21
CA LEU A 186 3.31 -15.71 5.86
C LEU A 186 2.57 -16.54 4.80
N VAL A 187 2.21 -17.77 5.16
CA VAL A 187 1.15 -18.53 4.47
C VAL A 187 -0.14 -18.28 5.23
N GLY A 188 -1.06 -17.57 4.59
CA GLY A 188 -2.30 -17.10 5.19
C GLY A 188 -3.45 -18.07 4.96
N ILE A 189 -4.59 -17.80 5.58
CA ILE A 189 -5.84 -18.51 5.26
C ILE A 189 -6.25 -18.29 3.79
N GLN A 190 -5.75 -17.23 3.18
CA GLN A 190 -5.82 -16.95 1.75
C GLN A 190 -4.49 -16.36 1.29
N THR A 191 -4.02 -16.75 0.10
CA THR A 191 -2.87 -16.13 -0.57
C THR A 191 -3.34 -15.49 -1.86
N MET A 192 -3.03 -14.21 -2.06
CA MET A 192 -3.35 -13.57 -3.34
C MET A 192 -2.37 -14.00 -4.43
N THR A 193 -2.87 -14.25 -5.63
CA THR A 193 -2.08 -14.49 -6.84
C THR A 193 -2.35 -13.39 -7.86
N ILE A 194 -1.64 -13.43 -8.98
CA ILE A 194 -1.82 -12.46 -10.05
C ILE A 194 -3.28 -12.33 -10.52
N ASP A 195 -4.02 -13.45 -10.54
CA ASP A 195 -5.42 -13.49 -10.97
C ASP A 195 -6.32 -12.61 -10.07
N ASP A 196 -5.89 -12.34 -8.83
CA ASP A 196 -6.59 -11.46 -7.90
C ASP A 196 -6.41 -9.96 -8.18
N ILE A 197 -5.41 -9.59 -8.98
CA ILE A 197 -5.05 -8.19 -9.26
C ILE A 197 -5.10 -7.84 -10.74
N LEU A 198 -5.56 -8.74 -11.62
CA LEU A 198 -5.80 -8.40 -13.03
C LEU A 198 -6.88 -7.32 -13.14
N ARG A 199 -6.54 -6.21 -13.81
CA ARG A 199 -7.41 -5.03 -13.95
C ARG A 199 -8.01 -4.97 -15.34
N ASP A 200 -9.23 -4.47 -15.40
CA ASP A 200 -9.85 -4.06 -16.65
C ASP A 200 -9.30 -2.69 -17.05
N GLU A 201 -8.74 -2.59 -18.26
CA GLU A 201 -8.10 -1.37 -18.77
C GLU A 201 -9.07 -0.19 -18.86
N ARG A 202 -10.35 -0.45 -19.18
CA ARG A 202 -11.36 0.59 -19.35
C ARG A 202 -11.86 1.11 -18.01
N LEU A 203 -12.04 0.23 -17.03
CA LEU A 203 -12.59 0.57 -15.72
C LEU A 203 -11.51 0.99 -14.71
N GLY A 204 -10.23 0.69 -14.96
CA GLY A 204 -9.13 1.02 -14.05
C GLY A 204 -9.25 0.30 -12.70
N ARG A 205 -9.78 -0.93 -12.70
CA ARG A 205 -9.99 -1.77 -11.49
C ARG A 205 -10.21 -3.24 -11.82
N THR A 206 -10.07 -4.11 -10.83
CA THR A 206 -10.44 -5.54 -10.95
C THR A 206 -11.94 -5.70 -11.21
N LEU A 207 -12.34 -6.64 -12.08
CA LEU A 207 -13.75 -6.88 -12.42
C LEU A 207 -14.57 -7.48 -11.28
N THR A 208 -13.93 -8.28 -10.43
CA THR A 208 -14.61 -9.00 -9.36
C THR A 208 -14.35 -8.33 -8.02
N SER A 209 -15.42 -7.95 -7.32
CA SER A 209 -15.31 -7.50 -5.93
C SER A 209 -14.98 -8.67 -5.02
N LYS A 210 -14.14 -8.43 -4.02
CA LYS A 210 -13.77 -9.35 -2.94
C LYS A 210 -14.44 -8.83 -1.66
N PRO A 211 -15.61 -9.37 -1.26
CA PRO A 211 -16.39 -8.81 -0.14
C PRO A 211 -15.68 -8.81 1.21
N HIS A 212 -14.62 -9.61 1.37
CA HIS A 212 -13.82 -9.72 2.57
C HIS A 212 -12.62 -8.76 2.59
N SER A 213 -12.57 -7.76 1.70
CA SER A 213 -11.45 -6.82 1.59
C SER A 213 -11.33 -5.88 2.77
N LEU A 214 -10.09 -5.61 3.18
CA LEU A 214 -9.75 -4.66 4.23
C LEU A 214 -8.79 -3.56 3.79
N ALA A 215 -8.27 -3.63 2.57
CA ALA A 215 -7.48 -2.56 1.98
C ALA A 215 -7.64 -2.56 0.46
N LEU A 216 -7.31 -1.42 -0.14
CA LEU A 216 -7.14 -1.27 -1.58
C LEU A 216 -5.67 -1.16 -1.91
N GLY A 217 -5.31 -1.58 -3.13
CA GLY A 217 -4.00 -1.33 -3.70
C GLY A 217 -4.14 -0.77 -5.12
N GLU A 218 -3.16 0.04 -5.50
CA GLU A 218 -3.04 0.62 -6.84
C GLU A 218 -1.55 0.79 -7.13
N TYR A 219 -1.01 -0.10 -7.97
CA TYR A 219 0.36 -0.01 -8.45
C TYR A 219 0.62 -1.05 -9.55
N PRO A 220 1.41 -0.72 -10.59
CA PRO A 220 1.91 -1.70 -11.55
C PRO A 220 2.69 -2.84 -10.90
N ILE A 221 2.85 -3.96 -11.59
CA ILE A 221 3.67 -5.07 -11.11
C ILE A 221 5.16 -4.74 -11.33
N ASP A 222 5.77 -4.16 -10.29
CA ASP A 222 7.19 -3.80 -10.23
C ASP A 222 8.02 -4.86 -9.47
N ILE A 223 8.35 -5.95 -10.17
CA ILE A 223 9.26 -7.00 -9.68
C ILE A 223 10.38 -7.27 -10.70
N HIS A 224 11.58 -7.54 -10.18
CA HIS A 224 12.71 -7.98 -10.99
C HIS A 224 12.64 -9.48 -11.26
N GLY A 225 13.16 -9.92 -12.41
CA GLY A 225 13.13 -11.33 -12.80
C GLY A 225 11.77 -11.81 -13.31
N LYS A 226 10.78 -10.92 -13.52
CA LYS A 226 9.42 -11.29 -13.96
C LYS A 226 9.35 -12.01 -15.31
N SER A 227 10.39 -11.91 -16.13
CA SER A 227 10.48 -12.54 -17.45
C SER A 227 10.92 -14.01 -17.40
N ASP A 228 11.27 -14.53 -16.22
CA ASP A 228 11.76 -15.90 -16.04
C ASP A 228 10.97 -16.61 -14.93
N ASN A 229 10.32 -17.71 -15.30
CA ASN A 229 9.47 -18.50 -14.42
C ASN A 229 10.25 -19.11 -13.24
N VAL A 230 11.58 -19.22 -13.32
CA VAL A 230 12.41 -19.70 -12.20
C VAL A 230 12.33 -18.79 -10.96
N PHE A 231 11.96 -17.51 -11.15
CA PHE A 231 11.81 -16.55 -10.06
C PHE A 231 10.34 -16.33 -9.63
N LEU A 232 9.42 -17.19 -10.08
CA LEU A 232 7.98 -17.10 -9.80
C LEU A 232 7.49 -18.33 -9.02
N GLU A 233 6.46 -18.18 -8.19
CA GLU A 233 5.83 -19.27 -7.45
C GLU A 233 4.91 -20.09 -8.38
N THR A 234 5.51 -20.99 -9.16
CA THR A 234 4.77 -21.88 -10.08
C THR A 234 3.77 -22.81 -9.35
N ASP A 235 4.01 -23.11 -8.08
CA ASP A 235 3.10 -23.83 -7.18
C ASP A 235 1.84 -23.03 -6.83
N LEU A 236 1.91 -21.69 -6.92
CA LEU A 236 0.74 -20.79 -6.87
C LEU A 236 0.16 -20.51 -8.28
N GLY A 237 0.65 -21.18 -9.32
CA GLY A 237 0.21 -20.99 -10.70
C GLY A 237 0.65 -19.67 -11.32
N GLU A 238 1.70 -19.04 -10.77
CA GLU A 238 2.31 -17.83 -11.32
C GLU A 238 3.17 -18.17 -12.54
N THR A 239 2.96 -17.44 -13.64
CA THR A 239 3.80 -17.55 -14.85
C THR A 239 4.02 -16.18 -15.46
N LYS A 240 5.12 -15.99 -16.17
CA LYS A 240 5.44 -14.72 -16.86
C LYS A 240 4.36 -14.30 -17.85
N GLU A 241 3.66 -15.25 -18.45
CA GLU A 241 2.58 -15.01 -19.43
C GLU A 241 1.34 -14.39 -18.78
N LYS A 242 1.12 -14.63 -17.49
CA LYS A 242 0.02 -14.00 -16.75
C LYS A 242 0.31 -12.55 -16.38
N ILE A 243 1.58 -12.13 -16.37
CA ILE A 243 2.00 -10.80 -15.92
C ILE A 243 1.62 -9.73 -16.94
N PRO A 244 0.65 -8.84 -16.65
CA PRO A 244 0.27 -7.78 -17.57
C PRO A 244 1.41 -6.77 -17.72
N ASN A 245 1.42 -6.08 -18.86
CA ASN A 245 2.29 -4.93 -19.08
C ASN A 245 1.58 -3.64 -18.61
N ASP A 246 1.50 -3.45 -17.30
CA ASP A 246 0.70 -2.39 -16.65
C ASP A 246 1.49 -1.11 -16.31
N TRP A 247 2.68 -0.92 -16.88
CA TRP A 247 3.57 0.21 -16.57
C TRP A 247 3.10 1.55 -17.16
N ASN A 248 2.24 1.54 -18.17
CA ASN A 248 1.79 2.74 -18.90
C ASN A 248 0.57 3.44 -18.28
N GLY A 249 0.32 3.24 -16.98
CA GLY A 249 -0.74 3.94 -16.26
C GLY A 249 -2.03 3.14 -16.05
N ASP A 250 -2.01 1.83 -16.32
CA ASP A 250 -3.16 0.93 -16.21
C ASP A 250 -3.24 0.25 -14.82
N GLY A 251 -2.55 0.82 -13.82
CA GLY A 251 -2.27 0.23 -12.49
C GLY A 251 -3.46 0.11 -11.54
N GLY A 252 -4.68 0.03 -12.10
CA GLY A 252 -5.98 0.19 -11.47
C GLY A 252 -6.20 -0.54 -10.14
N LEU A 253 -7.30 -0.16 -9.49
CA LEU A 253 -7.62 -0.60 -8.14
C LEU A 253 -7.81 -2.10 -8.04
N PHE A 254 -7.17 -2.69 -7.05
CA PHE A 254 -7.41 -4.07 -6.61
C PHE A 254 -7.65 -4.11 -5.11
N GLN A 255 -8.17 -5.23 -4.66
CA GLN A 255 -8.68 -5.43 -3.31
C GLN A 255 -7.82 -6.44 -2.54
N ILE A 256 -7.46 -6.11 -1.30
CA ILE A 256 -6.64 -6.95 -0.41
C ILE A 256 -7.57 -7.61 0.63
N PRO A 257 -7.82 -8.93 0.54
CA PRO A 257 -8.77 -9.64 1.38
C PRO A 257 -8.24 -9.91 2.78
N PHE A 258 -9.16 -9.99 3.75
CA PHE A 258 -8.92 -10.29 5.17
C PHE A 258 -7.98 -11.48 5.40
N GLY A 259 -8.06 -12.51 4.57
CA GLY A 259 -7.30 -13.73 4.76
C GLY A 259 -5.79 -13.61 4.59
N VAL A 260 -5.31 -12.58 3.87
CA VAL A 260 -3.86 -12.41 3.66
C VAL A 260 -3.12 -11.97 4.92
N PHE A 261 -3.84 -11.41 5.89
CA PHE A 261 -3.26 -10.86 7.11
C PHE A 261 -3.04 -11.94 8.18
N ILE A 262 -3.69 -13.11 8.04
CA ILE A 262 -3.87 -14.06 9.13
C ILE A 262 -3.21 -15.39 8.77
N PRO A 263 -2.24 -15.87 9.57
CA PRO A 263 -1.59 -17.16 9.33
C PRO A 263 -2.59 -18.32 9.33
N GLU A 264 -2.33 -19.34 8.52
CA GLU A 264 -3.18 -20.56 8.47
C GLU A 264 -3.23 -21.33 9.80
N LYS A 265 -2.11 -21.37 10.53
CA LYS A 265 -1.89 -22.27 11.68
C LYS A 265 -1.58 -21.56 12.99
N LEU A 266 -0.97 -20.38 12.95
CA LEU A 266 -0.48 -19.68 14.15
C LEU A 266 -1.51 -18.65 14.64
N ASP A 267 -1.89 -18.73 15.91
CA ASP A 267 -2.74 -17.73 16.58
C ASP A 267 -1.91 -16.58 17.16
N GLY A 268 -2.57 -15.44 17.42
CA GLY A 268 -1.93 -14.27 18.04
C GLY A 268 -0.93 -13.50 17.15
N LEU A 269 -0.78 -13.87 15.88
CA LEU A 269 0.07 -13.18 14.91
C LEU A 269 -0.76 -12.62 13.75
N LEU A 270 -0.41 -11.41 13.32
CA LEU A 270 -0.92 -10.77 12.10
C LEU A 270 0.27 -10.27 11.26
N ALA A 271 0.17 -10.41 9.94
CA ALA A 271 1.09 -9.75 9.02
C ALA A 271 0.55 -8.39 8.56
N ALA A 272 1.48 -7.51 8.19
CA ALA A 272 1.25 -6.28 7.46
C ALA A 272 2.40 -6.06 6.47
N GLU A 273 2.33 -5.00 5.66
CA GLU A 273 3.45 -4.61 4.77
C GLU A 273 3.84 -5.76 3.81
N LYS A 274 5.12 -6.02 3.59
CA LYS A 274 5.63 -7.10 2.72
C LYS A 274 5.43 -8.51 3.31
N ASN A 275 4.88 -8.64 4.52
CA ASN A 275 4.75 -9.94 5.18
C ASN A 275 3.40 -10.62 4.92
N ILE A 276 2.43 -9.92 4.33
CA ILE A 276 1.10 -10.48 4.02
C ILE A 276 1.19 -11.66 3.03
N SER A 277 0.17 -12.51 3.05
CA SER A 277 0.08 -13.69 2.17
C SER A 277 -0.24 -13.31 0.73
N VAL A 278 0.80 -13.12 -0.07
CA VAL A 278 0.70 -12.82 -1.49
C VAL A 278 1.81 -13.55 -2.24
N SER A 279 1.58 -13.87 -3.51
CA SER A 279 2.67 -14.27 -4.38
C SER A 279 3.70 -13.13 -4.49
N ARG A 280 4.95 -13.48 -4.78
CA ARG A 280 6.04 -12.56 -5.09
C ARG A 280 5.64 -11.55 -6.17
N VAL A 281 4.86 -11.99 -7.15
CA VAL A 281 4.36 -11.13 -8.24
C VAL A 281 3.43 -10.06 -7.68
N VAL A 282 2.41 -10.46 -6.92
CA VAL A 282 1.47 -9.54 -6.28
C VAL A 282 2.17 -8.62 -5.28
N ASN A 283 3.21 -9.09 -4.59
CA ASN A 283 4.03 -8.27 -3.71
C ASN A 283 4.66 -7.07 -4.44
N GLY A 284 4.91 -7.17 -5.75
CA GLY A 284 5.34 -6.04 -6.58
C GLY A 284 4.39 -4.84 -6.54
N SER A 285 3.09 -5.10 -6.43
CA SER A 285 2.05 -4.07 -6.36
C SER A 285 1.64 -3.72 -4.92
N THR A 286 1.72 -4.66 -3.97
CA THR A 286 1.26 -4.42 -2.58
C THR A 286 2.31 -3.76 -1.67
N ARG A 287 3.59 -3.82 -2.00
CA ARG A 287 4.69 -3.32 -1.15
C ARG A 287 4.86 -1.80 -1.12
N LEU A 288 4.07 -1.04 -1.90
CA LEU A 288 4.23 0.40 -2.02
C LEU A 288 3.65 1.12 -0.81
N GLN A 289 4.28 2.22 -0.40
CA GLN A 289 4.00 2.90 0.86
C GLN A 289 2.51 3.16 1.10
N PRO A 290 1.71 3.69 0.14
CA PRO A 290 0.27 3.87 0.35
C PRO A 290 -0.46 2.56 0.69
N VAL A 291 -0.17 1.48 -0.04
CA VAL A 291 -0.77 0.16 0.19
C VAL A 291 -0.30 -0.44 1.51
N THR A 292 0.97 -0.23 1.87
CA THR A 292 1.50 -0.70 3.16
C THR A 292 0.89 0.03 4.36
N MET A 293 0.54 1.32 4.20
CA MET A 293 -0.17 2.06 5.25
C MET A 293 -1.59 1.52 5.44
N LEU A 294 -2.30 1.23 4.34
CA LEU A 294 -3.65 0.65 4.39
C LEU A 294 -3.63 -0.77 4.98
N THR A 295 -2.68 -1.61 4.60
CA THR A 295 -2.52 -2.95 5.19
C THR A 295 -2.12 -2.88 6.66
N GLY A 296 -1.30 -1.91 7.07
CA GLY A 296 -1.00 -1.64 8.48
C GLY A 296 -2.23 -1.23 9.29
N GLN A 297 -3.06 -0.33 8.75
CA GLN A 297 -4.32 0.07 9.35
C GLN A 297 -5.30 -1.12 9.47
N ALA A 298 -5.40 -1.94 8.42
CA ALA A 298 -6.20 -3.16 8.43
C ALA A 298 -5.73 -4.13 9.53
N ALA A 299 -4.43 -4.43 9.60
CA ALA A 299 -3.88 -5.32 10.64
C ALA A 299 -4.14 -4.79 12.06
N GLY A 300 -3.96 -3.49 12.28
CA GLY A 300 -4.28 -2.85 13.57
C GLY A 300 -5.77 -2.95 13.92
N ALA A 301 -6.66 -2.77 12.95
CA ALA A 301 -8.10 -2.92 13.14
C ALA A 301 -8.50 -4.37 13.43
N ILE A 302 -7.92 -5.36 12.74
CA ILE A 302 -8.12 -6.78 13.04
C ILE A 302 -7.72 -7.07 14.49
N ALA A 303 -6.53 -6.62 14.92
CA ALA A 303 -6.04 -6.83 16.28
C ALA A 303 -6.99 -6.23 17.33
N ALA A 304 -7.37 -4.96 17.17
CA ALA A 304 -8.24 -4.26 18.11
C ALA A 304 -9.62 -4.92 18.20
N VAL A 305 -10.24 -5.25 17.07
CA VAL A 305 -11.55 -5.90 17.04
C VAL A 305 -11.48 -7.32 17.62
N SER A 306 -10.39 -8.06 17.39
CA SER A 306 -10.16 -9.40 17.98
C SER A 306 -10.16 -9.33 19.51
N VAL A 307 -9.41 -8.36 20.08
CA VAL A 307 -9.33 -8.14 21.53
C VAL A 307 -10.68 -7.74 22.11
N ILE A 308 -11.38 -6.77 21.50
CA ILE A 308 -12.70 -6.31 21.95
C ILE A 308 -13.71 -7.45 21.98
N ARG A 309 -13.68 -8.32 20.96
CA ARG A 309 -14.60 -9.45 20.84
C ARG A 309 -14.12 -10.72 21.56
N LYS A 310 -12.89 -10.72 22.09
CA LYS A 310 -12.25 -11.86 22.77
C LYS A 310 -12.23 -13.12 21.91
N VAL A 311 -11.87 -12.98 20.65
CA VAL A 311 -11.75 -14.09 19.69
C VAL A 311 -10.42 -14.01 18.95
N GLN A 312 -9.97 -15.12 18.38
CA GLN A 312 -8.77 -15.10 17.52
C GLN A 312 -9.05 -14.36 16.21
N PRO A 313 -8.03 -13.79 15.54
CA PRO A 313 -8.23 -13.17 14.23
C PRO A 313 -8.94 -14.08 13.22
N ARG A 314 -8.58 -15.38 13.16
CA ARG A 314 -9.25 -16.37 12.28
C ARG A 314 -10.75 -16.55 12.56
N GLU A 315 -11.22 -16.15 13.74
CA GLU A 315 -12.60 -16.31 14.12
C GLU A 315 -13.48 -15.09 13.83
N LEU A 316 -12.87 -13.94 13.53
CA LEU A 316 -13.57 -12.72 13.21
C LEU A 316 -14.28 -12.79 11.85
N ARG A 317 -15.44 -12.13 11.79
CA ARG A 317 -16.05 -11.75 10.52
C ARG A 317 -15.38 -10.49 9.98
N PRO A 318 -15.00 -10.45 8.69
CA PRO A 318 -14.43 -9.26 8.07
C PRO A 318 -15.29 -8.00 8.26
N LEU A 319 -16.62 -8.12 8.20
CA LEU A 319 -17.54 -6.99 8.40
C LEU A 319 -17.33 -6.25 9.73
N HIS A 320 -16.96 -6.94 10.80
CA HIS A 320 -16.69 -6.29 12.08
C HIS A 320 -15.46 -5.36 12.01
N VAL A 321 -14.49 -5.69 11.17
CA VAL A 321 -13.29 -4.88 10.94
C VAL A 321 -13.59 -3.77 9.92
N GLN A 322 -14.29 -4.10 8.83
CA GLN A 322 -14.66 -3.15 7.77
C GLN A 322 -15.46 -1.97 8.30
N VAL A 323 -16.38 -2.18 9.24
CA VAL A 323 -17.14 -1.08 9.86
C VAL A 323 -16.23 -0.11 10.61
N GLU A 324 -15.18 -0.58 11.27
CA GLU A 324 -14.20 0.30 11.93
C GLU A 324 -13.32 1.02 10.90
N LEU A 325 -12.95 0.35 9.80
CA LEU A 325 -12.23 0.97 8.69
C LEU A 325 -13.06 2.08 8.02
N TRP A 326 -14.34 1.85 7.73
CA TRP A 326 -15.23 2.88 7.21
C TRP A 326 -15.47 4.02 8.20
N ARG A 327 -15.55 3.74 9.51
CA ARG A 327 -15.59 4.81 10.52
C ARG A 327 -14.37 5.71 10.44
N SER A 328 -13.19 5.14 10.17
CA SER A 328 -11.94 5.88 9.92
C SER A 328 -11.77 6.42 8.49
N LYS A 329 -12.82 6.37 7.66
CA LYS A 329 -12.84 6.86 6.28
C LYS A 329 -11.88 6.12 5.33
N SER A 330 -11.55 4.87 5.65
CA SER A 330 -10.79 3.99 4.74
C SER A 330 -11.74 3.33 3.73
N ARG A 331 -11.49 3.58 2.43
CA ARG A 331 -12.27 3.05 1.32
C ARG A 331 -11.90 1.60 1.06
N LEU A 332 -12.91 0.76 0.80
CA LEU A 332 -12.77 -0.68 0.57
C LEU A 332 -13.45 -1.13 -0.72
N SER A 333 -14.41 -0.37 -1.23
CA SER A 333 -15.05 -0.67 -2.50
C SER A 333 -14.20 -0.20 -3.68
N LEU A 334 -14.35 -0.86 -4.82
CA LEU A 334 -13.70 -0.45 -6.08
C LEU A 334 -14.41 0.75 -6.74
N PHE A 335 -15.38 1.38 -6.07
CA PHE A 335 -16.22 2.46 -6.62
C PHE A 335 -16.01 3.75 -5.83
N ASP A 336 -16.08 4.89 -6.51
CA ASP A 336 -16.04 6.22 -5.90
C ASP A 336 -17.13 7.05 -6.54
N PHE A 337 -18.06 7.59 -5.73
CA PHE A 337 -19.26 8.23 -6.24
C PHE A 337 -19.34 9.69 -5.81
N GLU A 338 -19.65 10.56 -6.75
CA GLU A 338 -19.71 12.02 -6.54
C GLU A 338 -20.83 12.40 -5.55
N ASP A 339 -21.94 11.66 -5.53
CA ASP A 339 -23.08 11.87 -4.63
C ASP A 339 -22.94 11.17 -3.27
N ALA A 340 -21.87 10.41 -3.06
CA ALA A 340 -21.54 9.77 -1.79
C ALA A 340 -20.08 10.03 -1.40
N PRO A 341 -19.66 11.28 -1.13
CA PRO A 341 -18.32 11.57 -0.65
C PRO A 341 -18.09 11.01 0.76
N ASN A 342 -16.83 10.83 1.18
CA ASN A 342 -16.50 10.16 2.45
C ASN A 342 -17.04 10.84 3.73
N TYR A 343 -17.41 12.12 3.65
CA TYR A 343 -18.08 12.86 4.73
C TYR A 343 -19.61 12.72 4.74
N SER A 344 -20.20 12.11 3.71
CA SER A 344 -21.64 11.84 3.65
C SER A 344 -22.06 10.81 4.70
N ALA A 345 -23.26 11.00 5.26
CA ALA A 345 -23.85 10.07 6.24
C ALA A 345 -24.08 8.67 5.64
N SER A 346 -24.31 8.58 4.33
CA SER A 346 -24.58 7.31 3.64
C SER A 346 -23.31 6.60 3.16
N TRP A 347 -22.14 7.24 3.23
CA TRP A 347 -20.92 6.76 2.57
C TRP A 347 -20.53 5.34 2.94
N ALA A 348 -20.49 5.02 4.24
CA ALA A 348 -20.16 3.67 4.69
C ALA A 348 -21.17 2.62 4.21
N GLY A 349 -22.46 2.98 4.14
CA GLY A 349 -23.50 2.12 3.60
C GLY A 349 -23.36 1.89 2.10
N VAL A 350 -22.96 2.91 1.34
CA VAL A 350 -22.68 2.83 -0.10
C VAL A 350 -21.44 1.96 -0.35
N GLU A 351 -20.37 2.18 0.41
CA GLU A 351 -19.16 1.34 0.38
C GLU A 351 -19.50 -0.14 0.63
N ALA A 352 -20.31 -0.43 1.65
CA ALA A 352 -20.76 -1.77 1.96
C ALA A 352 -21.62 -2.36 0.82
N ALA A 353 -22.54 -1.57 0.24
CA ALA A 353 -23.39 -2.00 -0.85
C ALA A 353 -22.59 -2.45 -2.07
N MET A 354 -21.58 -1.67 -2.44
CA MET A 354 -20.70 -1.99 -3.55
C MET A 354 -19.74 -3.13 -3.24
N LEU A 355 -19.18 -3.18 -2.02
CA LEU A 355 -18.25 -4.23 -1.61
C LEU A 355 -18.92 -5.60 -1.60
N TYR A 356 -20.14 -5.69 -1.07
CA TYR A 356 -20.91 -6.92 -0.95
C TYR A 356 -21.85 -7.19 -2.14
N GLY A 357 -21.98 -6.26 -3.09
CA GLY A 357 -22.78 -6.42 -4.29
C GLY A 357 -24.29 -6.52 -4.05
N TYR A 358 -24.79 -5.91 -2.97
CA TYR A 358 -26.23 -5.97 -2.65
C TYR A 358 -27.05 -4.80 -3.21
N MET A 359 -26.43 -3.80 -3.86
CA MET A 359 -27.13 -2.79 -4.66
C MET A 359 -26.31 -2.42 -5.88
N ASP A 360 -27.01 -2.01 -6.94
CA ASP A 360 -26.39 -1.53 -8.17
C ASP A 360 -26.35 0.02 -8.15
N PRO A 361 -25.30 0.67 -8.70
CA PRO A 361 -25.24 2.12 -8.78
C PRO A 361 -26.11 2.66 -9.92
N LEU A 362 -26.43 3.96 -9.89
CA LEU A 362 -27.17 4.61 -10.97
C LEU A 362 -26.32 4.74 -12.24
N THR A 363 -25.05 5.12 -12.07
CA THR A 363 -24.02 5.18 -13.12
C THR A 363 -22.65 4.84 -12.53
N GLU A 364 -21.59 4.80 -13.34
CA GLU A 364 -20.22 4.65 -12.82
C GLU A 364 -19.80 5.80 -11.87
N LYS A 365 -20.45 6.96 -11.93
CA LYS A 365 -20.11 8.16 -11.13
C LYS A 365 -21.10 8.50 -10.02
N PHE A 366 -22.32 7.97 -10.10
CA PHE A 366 -23.40 8.28 -9.18
C PHE A 366 -24.00 6.99 -8.62
N PHE A 367 -24.11 6.90 -7.30
CA PHE A 367 -24.83 5.80 -6.66
C PHE A 367 -26.35 5.99 -6.76
N GLY A 368 -26.83 7.23 -6.71
CA GLY A 368 -28.25 7.58 -6.63
C GLY A 368 -28.72 7.72 -5.17
N VAL A 369 -27.90 8.29 -4.27
CA VAL A 369 -28.19 8.26 -2.81
C VAL A 369 -29.53 8.89 -2.41
N TYR A 370 -30.06 9.79 -3.23
CA TYR A 370 -31.32 10.52 -3.01
C TYR A 370 -32.52 9.91 -3.75
N ASP A 371 -32.31 8.84 -4.51
CA ASP A 371 -33.37 8.16 -5.26
C ASP A 371 -34.38 7.55 -4.29
N GLU A 372 -35.65 7.64 -4.66
CA GLU A 372 -36.77 7.11 -3.90
C GLU A 372 -36.91 5.61 -4.12
N MET A 373 -36.99 4.86 -3.03
CA MET A 373 -36.97 3.42 -3.11
C MET A 373 -38.37 2.85 -3.33
N HIS A 374 -38.49 2.03 -4.37
CA HIS A 374 -39.65 1.20 -4.65
C HIS A 374 -39.52 -0.15 -3.93
N TRP A 375 -40.66 -0.79 -3.67
CA TRP A 375 -40.68 -2.06 -2.95
C TRP A 375 -39.84 -3.14 -3.63
N VAL A 376 -39.83 -3.20 -4.97
CA VAL A 376 -38.99 -4.15 -5.72
C VAL A 376 -37.50 -4.02 -5.43
N GLU A 377 -37.00 -2.79 -5.27
CA GLU A 377 -35.59 -2.51 -5.02
C GLU A 377 -35.20 -2.81 -3.57
N VAL A 378 -36.08 -2.51 -2.60
CA VAL A 378 -35.90 -2.88 -1.20
C VAL A 378 -35.81 -4.41 -1.05
N ARG A 379 -36.68 -5.14 -1.75
CA ARG A 379 -36.68 -6.60 -1.77
C ARG A 379 -35.39 -7.16 -2.36
N ASP A 380 -34.95 -6.63 -3.49
CA ASP A 380 -33.74 -7.08 -4.16
C ASP A 380 -32.51 -6.89 -3.27
N ALA A 381 -32.36 -5.71 -2.64
CA ALA A 381 -31.25 -5.43 -1.75
C ALA A 381 -31.18 -6.40 -0.55
N LEU A 382 -32.31 -6.66 0.11
CA LEU A 382 -32.36 -7.57 1.25
C LEU A 382 -32.24 -9.05 0.87
N ARG A 383 -32.71 -9.41 -0.32
CA ARG A 383 -32.47 -10.74 -0.88
C ARG A 383 -30.99 -10.96 -1.13
N ARG A 384 -30.32 -10.05 -1.83
CA ARG A 384 -28.88 -10.15 -2.15
C ARG A 384 -28.02 -10.12 -0.87
N ALA A 385 -28.32 -9.21 0.06
CA ALA A 385 -27.53 -9.05 1.28
C ALA A 385 -27.73 -10.19 2.29
N MET A 386 -28.99 -10.57 2.54
CA MET A 386 -29.34 -11.42 3.70
C MET A 386 -29.95 -12.77 3.30
N GLY A 387 -30.19 -13.03 2.00
CA GLY A 387 -30.82 -14.25 1.53
C GLY A 387 -32.30 -14.35 1.90
N ILE A 388 -32.99 -13.23 2.13
CA ILE A 388 -34.42 -13.22 2.46
C ILE A 388 -35.22 -13.59 1.21
N GLU A 389 -36.04 -14.64 1.30
CA GLU A 389 -36.84 -15.14 0.17
C GLU A 389 -38.31 -14.68 0.23
N LYS A 390 -38.85 -14.55 1.44
CA LYS A 390 -40.27 -14.23 1.69
C LYS A 390 -40.45 -12.76 2.04
N PHE A 391 -41.36 -12.11 1.31
CA PHE A 391 -41.69 -10.71 1.48
C PHE A 391 -43.21 -10.53 1.50
N PRO A 392 -43.74 -9.50 2.19
CA PRO A 392 -45.13 -9.09 2.08
C PRO A 392 -45.58 -8.91 0.63
N ASP A 393 -46.81 -9.33 0.35
CA ASP A 393 -47.47 -9.06 -0.92
C ASP A 393 -47.89 -7.59 -0.97
N ARG A 394 -47.23 -6.83 -1.83
CA ARG A 394 -47.35 -5.38 -2.00
C ARG A 394 -46.96 -5.05 -3.43
N ASP A 395 -47.59 -4.03 -4.00
CA ASP A 395 -47.23 -3.49 -5.32
C ASP A 395 -45.72 -3.21 -5.39
N LEU A 396 -45.06 -3.83 -6.36
CA LEU A 396 -43.62 -3.74 -6.60
C LEU A 396 -43.16 -2.31 -6.89
N GLN A 397 -44.02 -1.51 -7.50
CA GLN A 397 -43.75 -0.12 -7.88
C GLN A 397 -44.27 0.88 -6.82
N ALA A 398 -44.75 0.41 -5.67
CA ALA A 398 -45.09 1.32 -4.59
C ALA A 398 -43.81 1.84 -3.92
N LEU A 399 -43.74 3.16 -3.74
CA LEU A 399 -42.73 3.80 -2.89
C LEU A 399 -42.85 3.29 -1.46
N VAL A 400 -41.71 3.12 -0.79
CA VAL A 400 -41.64 2.62 0.58
C VAL A 400 -41.31 3.78 1.52
N THR A 401 -42.11 4.01 2.55
CA THR A 401 -41.76 4.99 3.61
C THR A 401 -40.84 4.36 4.66
N MET A 402 -40.11 5.18 5.42
CA MET A 402 -39.25 4.64 6.48
C MET A 402 -40.06 3.92 7.57
N ASN A 403 -41.24 4.43 7.93
CA ASN A 403 -42.15 3.76 8.88
C ASN A 403 -42.63 2.39 8.38
N GLU A 404 -43.03 2.29 7.11
CA GLU A 404 -43.43 1.00 6.52
C GLU A 404 -42.26 0.01 6.52
N PHE A 405 -41.07 0.48 6.15
CA PHE A 405 -39.88 -0.36 6.14
C PHE A 405 -39.52 -0.83 7.55
N SER A 406 -39.56 0.07 8.53
CA SER A 406 -39.30 -0.23 9.94
C SER A 406 -40.28 -1.27 10.47
N ALA A 407 -41.59 -1.06 10.29
CA ALA A 407 -42.63 -1.98 10.75
C ALA A 407 -42.46 -3.39 10.15
N TRP A 408 -42.07 -3.48 8.88
CA TRP A 408 -41.79 -4.78 8.28
C TRP A 408 -40.53 -5.44 8.85
N LEU A 409 -39.44 -4.69 9.08
CA LEU A 409 -38.25 -5.23 9.74
C LEU A 409 -38.55 -5.70 11.16
N GLU A 410 -39.41 -5.01 11.90
CA GLU A 410 -39.83 -5.42 13.24
C GLU A 410 -40.57 -6.76 13.23
N GLU A 411 -41.45 -6.99 12.26
CA GLU A 411 -42.13 -8.28 12.12
C GLU A 411 -41.17 -9.37 11.61
N LEU A 412 -40.30 -9.04 10.64
CA LEU A 412 -39.29 -9.97 10.11
C LEU A 412 -38.35 -10.47 11.21
N PHE A 413 -37.89 -9.57 12.08
CA PHE A 413 -36.96 -9.87 13.16
C PHE A 413 -37.64 -9.97 14.53
N LYS A 414 -38.94 -10.21 14.60
CA LYS A 414 -39.74 -10.23 15.84
C LYS A 414 -39.12 -11.08 16.95
N LYS A 415 -38.53 -12.23 16.59
CA LYS A 415 -37.89 -13.15 17.54
C LYS A 415 -36.58 -12.59 18.12
N ASP A 416 -35.87 -11.78 17.34
CA ASP A 416 -34.54 -11.24 17.65
C ASP A 416 -34.57 -9.71 17.77
N ILE A 417 -35.74 -9.12 18.01
CA ILE A 417 -35.94 -7.66 17.87
C ILE A 417 -35.04 -6.85 18.78
N LYS A 418 -34.61 -7.40 19.93
CA LYS A 418 -33.64 -6.74 20.82
C LYS A 418 -32.32 -6.42 20.11
N THR A 419 -31.88 -7.28 19.19
CA THR A 419 -30.65 -7.11 18.41
C THR A 419 -30.80 -6.01 17.36
N TYR A 420 -32.00 -5.85 16.80
CA TYR A 420 -32.26 -4.97 15.66
C TYR A 420 -32.97 -3.65 16.03
N ARG A 421 -33.41 -3.49 17.28
CA ARG A 421 -34.21 -2.33 17.74
C ARG A 421 -33.56 -0.98 17.44
N GLY A 422 -32.26 -0.84 17.69
CA GLY A 422 -31.55 0.40 17.36
C GLY A 422 -31.55 0.76 15.87
N ILE A 423 -31.74 -0.24 14.98
CA ILE A 423 -31.82 -0.05 13.53
C ILE A 423 -33.23 0.38 13.14
N THR A 424 -34.27 -0.27 13.68
CA THR A 424 -35.68 0.05 13.40
C THR A 424 -36.07 1.41 13.98
N ASP A 425 -35.61 1.75 15.19
CA ASP A 425 -35.80 3.07 15.79
C ASP A 425 -35.16 4.19 14.94
N GLY A 426 -34.06 3.88 14.25
CA GLY A 426 -33.37 4.78 13.34
C GLY A 426 -34.07 5.02 12.00
N LEU A 427 -35.22 4.39 11.76
CA LEU A 427 -36.09 4.51 10.58
C LEU A 427 -37.40 5.24 10.89
N ALA A 428 -37.39 6.18 11.84
CA ALA A 428 -38.59 6.92 12.23
C ALA A 428 -39.01 7.98 11.19
N GLY A 429 -40.31 8.02 10.89
CA GLY A 429 -40.98 9.07 10.11
C GLY A 429 -41.57 8.58 8.78
N ASP A 430 -42.55 9.32 8.25
CA ASP A 430 -43.30 8.94 7.04
C ASP A 430 -42.65 9.40 5.72
N LYS A 431 -41.40 9.89 5.75
CA LYS A 431 -40.70 10.24 4.50
C LYS A 431 -40.41 8.98 3.69
N VAL A 432 -40.43 9.13 2.37
CA VAL A 432 -40.02 8.07 1.43
C VAL A 432 -38.57 7.67 1.71
N LEU A 433 -38.34 6.36 1.78
CA LEU A 433 -37.03 5.76 1.98
C LEU A 433 -36.13 6.11 0.78
N LYS A 434 -34.93 6.61 1.07
CA LYS A 434 -33.93 6.95 0.04
C LYS A 434 -32.86 5.85 -0.08
N LYS A 435 -32.28 5.69 -1.28
CA LYS A 435 -31.29 4.65 -1.57
C LYS A 435 -30.10 4.64 -0.62
N GLY A 436 -29.52 5.80 -0.30
CA GLY A 436 -28.40 5.90 0.64
C GLY A 436 -28.77 5.46 2.06
N LYS A 437 -30.02 5.73 2.50
CA LYS A 437 -30.53 5.28 3.79
C LYS A 437 -30.76 3.77 3.79
N LEU A 438 -31.31 3.21 2.72
CA LEU A 438 -31.43 1.76 2.55
C LEU A 438 -30.05 1.08 2.62
N ALA A 439 -29.06 1.58 1.86
CA ALA A 439 -27.70 1.04 1.85
C ALA A 439 -27.08 1.00 3.26
N SER A 440 -27.23 2.09 4.02
CA SER A 440 -26.75 2.19 5.41
C SER A 440 -27.50 1.27 6.37
N THR A 441 -28.80 1.09 6.15
CA THR A 441 -29.64 0.21 6.98
C THR A 441 -29.29 -1.26 6.74
N VAL A 442 -29.12 -1.67 5.48
CA VAL A 442 -28.71 -3.05 5.14
C VAL A 442 -27.33 -3.38 5.72
N MET A 443 -26.37 -2.46 5.64
CA MET A 443 -25.07 -2.62 6.32
C MET A 443 -25.24 -2.84 7.83
N ALA A 444 -26.10 -2.05 8.49
CA ALA A 444 -26.37 -2.19 9.92
C ALA A 444 -27.02 -3.54 10.26
N LEU A 445 -27.97 -4.00 9.43
CA LEU A 445 -28.59 -5.32 9.57
C LEU A 445 -27.56 -6.45 9.44
N LEU A 446 -26.67 -6.37 8.44
CA LEU A 446 -25.58 -7.34 8.25
C LEU A 446 -24.63 -7.38 9.45
N LYS A 447 -24.31 -6.22 10.02
CA LYS A 447 -23.45 -6.12 11.21
C LYS A 447 -24.12 -6.74 12.44
N ALA A 448 -25.42 -6.53 12.61
CA ALA A 448 -26.19 -7.03 13.75
C ALA A 448 -26.53 -8.53 13.64
N ALA A 449 -26.55 -9.07 12.42
CA ALA A 449 -26.81 -10.49 12.19
C ALA A 449 -25.82 -11.38 12.94
N PRO A 450 -26.28 -12.52 13.50
CA PRO A 450 -25.41 -13.44 14.21
C PRO A 450 -24.32 -14.01 13.31
N ASP A 451 -23.19 -14.39 13.92
CA ASP A 451 -22.06 -14.97 13.20
C ASP A 451 -22.47 -16.36 12.68
N ASN A 452 -22.80 -16.44 11.39
CA ASN A 452 -23.12 -17.72 10.77
C ASN A 452 -21.81 -18.49 10.55
N LYS A 453 -21.59 -19.56 11.33
CA LYS A 453 -20.37 -20.38 11.26
C LYS A 453 -20.20 -21.07 9.90
N ASP A 454 -21.27 -21.22 9.14
CA ASP A 454 -21.31 -21.96 7.86
C ASP A 454 -21.04 -21.09 6.61
N LYS A 455 -20.79 -19.77 6.78
CA LYS A 455 -20.47 -18.84 5.68
C LYS A 455 -19.12 -18.12 5.88
N LYS A 456 -18.16 -18.78 6.53
CA LYS A 456 -16.81 -18.23 6.76
C LYS A 456 -15.93 -18.35 5.52
#